data_AF-C9ZUG1-F1
#
_entry.id   AF-C9ZUG1-F1
#
_cell.length_a   1.000
_cell.length_b   1.000
_cell.length_c   1.000
_cell.angle_alpha   90.00
_cell.angle_beta   90.00
_cell.angle_gamma   90.00
#
_symmetry.space_group_name_H-M   'P 1'
#
loop_
_entity.id
_entity.type
_entity.pdbx_description
1 polymer ?
#
loop_
_entity_poly.entity_id
_entity_poly.type
_entity_poly.pdbx_seq_one_letter_code
_entity_poly.pdbx_strand_id
1 'polypeptide(L)'
;MVIFMRELYVRDGVVTCVVFSLLLQVLTASSLASGEIQVKVYNMLYSGKISAKVYDPITAGFNASITNGKSPSGAKVTVIYVPPKNDSDYVQYLNNDTSFVNLSEISVVLGPVGDKNTLDLTEYFKEKKVIGFSPFTGSSKVRSWNPNLYFLTASPAAEMLALLRYAITQLRLHRLGFMYLKDVSYGDDEYKLAVELTTRMDRKLCGVFSLKSQLREESDVSTFTAEWDRFANTRPQGVIVFGSPIPDTKRFLVKSLEDERTKNGYLLIPSTLQYVIDNKWSEELNRSKFTADKTIITGTNPLAKDDGYDAIKRFNREMTKFLKDNKNNFSSIWNVNLNVDESNFTEQDTEGELMVSGWIAGEVLKQALSCREWLTSRDAFITSLYNQRRYVIDDIVVGDFGGECRGMAGERGASCLCNQGGNVVYMKKIGKDHRLHPMKEGVLALTSSRCYRDLSQLYAPLSGIMFKLTDDPKALRTAEAIYDGAFYVVGKGQLGHSDRFFLHWLSSKSHDTSTTLYGEVEKRVVTAVFGVVDDSLLSTKGMAFIDPITLTPQLSNPRRNVIHLSPTLEQQLFVIV
;
A
#
# COMPACT_ATOMS: atom_id res chain seq x y z
N MET A 1 -41.25 -7.20 -9.52
CA MET A 1 -41.32 -7.83 -10.86
C MET A 1 -42.46 -8.82 -11.01
N VAL A 2 -42.76 -9.66 -10.00
CA VAL A 2 -43.85 -10.67 -10.08
C VAL A 2 -45.27 -10.07 -10.04
N ILE A 3 -45.46 -8.90 -9.42
CA ILE A 3 -46.78 -8.23 -9.33
C ILE A 3 -47.11 -7.43 -10.60
N PHE A 4 -46.09 -6.92 -11.31
CA PHE A 4 -46.26 -6.20 -12.59
C PHE A 4 -46.53 -7.14 -13.77
N MET A 5 -46.27 -8.45 -13.61
CA MET A 5 -46.46 -9.47 -14.64
C MET A 5 -47.89 -10.03 -14.70
N ARG A 6 -48.76 -9.69 -13.75
CA ARG A 6 -50.11 -10.26 -13.67
C ARG A 6 -51.18 -9.48 -14.45
N GLU A 7 -50.94 -8.22 -14.78
CA GLU A 7 -51.93 -7.37 -15.46
C GLU A 7 -51.81 -7.32 -16.99
N LEU A 8 -50.70 -7.79 -17.58
CA LEU A 8 -50.50 -7.76 -19.03
C LEU A 8 -50.99 -9.02 -19.78
N TYR A 9 -51.50 -10.03 -19.07
CA TYR A 9 -51.83 -11.33 -19.67
C TYR A 9 -53.26 -11.46 -20.24
N VAL A 10 -54.10 -10.42 -20.12
CA VAL A 10 -55.56 -10.59 -20.32
C VAL A 10 -56.13 -9.99 -21.63
N ARG A 11 -55.34 -9.28 -22.44
CA ARG A 11 -55.82 -8.79 -23.75
C ARG A 11 -54.71 -8.89 -24.79
N ASP A 12 -54.94 -9.70 -25.82
CA ASP A 12 -54.13 -9.80 -27.04
C ASP A 12 -52.81 -10.60 -26.96
N GLY A 13 -52.94 -11.89 -26.59
CA GLY A 13 -51.82 -12.85 -26.49
C GLY A 13 -51.08 -13.17 -27.79
N VAL A 14 -51.61 -12.83 -28.97
CA VAL A 14 -50.94 -13.10 -30.26
C VAL A 14 -50.04 -11.94 -30.69
N VAL A 15 -50.50 -10.69 -30.52
CA VAL A 15 -49.71 -9.49 -30.87
C VAL A 15 -48.55 -9.30 -29.90
N THR A 16 -48.77 -9.59 -28.62
CA THR A 16 -47.75 -9.46 -27.57
C THR A 16 -46.60 -10.46 -27.77
N CYS A 17 -46.88 -11.70 -28.17
CA CYS A 17 -45.84 -12.70 -28.47
C CYS A 17 -45.01 -12.36 -29.71
N VAL A 18 -45.63 -11.82 -30.77
CA VAL A 18 -44.90 -11.43 -32.00
C VAL A 18 -44.00 -10.23 -31.75
N VAL A 19 -44.47 -9.22 -30.98
CA VAL A 19 -43.66 -8.07 -30.58
C VAL A 19 -42.54 -8.49 -29.63
N PHE A 20 -42.79 -9.41 -28.69
CA PHE A 20 -41.74 -9.94 -27.81
C PHE A 20 -40.72 -10.78 -28.58
N SER A 21 -41.15 -11.61 -29.53
CA SER A 21 -40.23 -12.38 -30.39
C SER A 21 -39.44 -11.50 -31.35
N LEU A 22 -40.02 -10.41 -31.88
CA LEU A 22 -39.31 -9.41 -32.67
C LEU A 22 -38.34 -8.58 -31.81
N LEU A 23 -38.71 -8.20 -30.58
CA LEU A 23 -37.80 -7.55 -29.64
C LEU A 23 -36.67 -8.48 -29.20
N LEU A 24 -36.96 -9.76 -28.98
CA LEU A 24 -35.95 -10.78 -28.66
C LEU A 24 -35.06 -11.06 -29.87
N GLN A 25 -35.59 -11.03 -31.10
CA GLN A 25 -34.82 -11.13 -32.34
C GLN A 25 -33.99 -9.87 -32.62
N VAL A 26 -34.48 -8.67 -32.28
CA VAL A 26 -33.70 -7.42 -32.38
C VAL A 26 -32.62 -7.39 -31.32
N LEU A 27 -32.90 -7.81 -30.08
CA LEU A 27 -31.92 -7.93 -28.98
C LEU A 27 -30.87 -9.02 -29.26
N THR A 28 -31.26 -10.14 -29.88
CA THR A 28 -30.32 -11.21 -30.28
C THR A 28 -29.58 -10.89 -31.58
N ALA A 29 -30.21 -10.23 -32.56
CA ALA A 29 -29.53 -9.79 -33.79
C ALA A 29 -28.52 -8.67 -33.51
N SER A 30 -28.79 -7.76 -32.56
CA SER A 30 -27.79 -6.80 -32.07
C SER A 30 -26.66 -7.46 -31.26
N SER A 31 -26.86 -8.68 -30.77
CA SER A 31 -25.81 -9.47 -30.10
C SER A 31 -24.99 -10.34 -31.07
N LEU A 32 -25.49 -10.60 -32.27
CA LEU A 32 -24.90 -11.51 -33.26
C LEU A 32 -24.08 -10.80 -34.35
N ALA A 33 -24.11 -9.46 -34.41
CA ALA A 33 -23.32 -8.65 -35.32
C ALA A 33 -22.35 -7.74 -34.56
N SER A 34 -21.30 -8.28 -33.95
CA SER A 34 -20.20 -7.44 -33.47
C SER A 34 -18.93 -8.28 -33.31
N GLY A 35 -18.02 -8.16 -34.29
CA GLY A 35 -16.68 -8.73 -34.21
C GLY A 35 -15.97 -8.34 -32.92
N GLU A 36 -14.96 -9.12 -32.51
CA GLU A 36 -14.16 -8.79 -31.33
C GLU A 36 -13.53 -7.41 -31.48
N ILE A 37 -13.75 -6.52 -30.52
CA ILE A 37 -13.13 -5.19 -30.49
C ILE A 37 -11.64 -5.39 -30.20
N GLN A 38 -10.77 -4.90 -31.10
CA GLN A 38 -9.33 -4.95 -30.86
C GLN A 38 -8.90 -3.82 -29.94
N VAL A 39 -8.20 -4.18 -28.87
CA VAL A 39 -7.59 -3.24 -27.92
C VAL A 39 -6.08 -3.44 -27.96
N LYS A 40 -5.33 -2.37 -28.20
CA LYS A 40 -3.88 -2.39 -28.25
C LYS A 40 -3.29 -1.80 -26.98
N VAL A 41 -2.47 -2.59 -26.29
CA VAL A 41 -1.75 -2.16 -25.09
C VAL A 41 -0.31 -1.88 -25.45
N TYR A 42 0.08 -0.61 -25.42
CA TYR A 42 1.44 -0.15 -25.66
C TYR A 42 2.23 -0.25 -24.36
N ASN A 43 3.09 -1.24 -24.25
CA ASN A 43 3.93 -1.41 -23.07
C ASN A 43 5.06 -0.36 -23.06
N MET A 44 4.96 0.60 -22.14
CA MET A 44 5.94 1.66 -21.90
C MET A 44 6.63 1.49 -20.54
N LEU A 45 6.67 0.26 -20.02
CA LEU A 45 7.45 -0.09 -18.83
C LEU A 45 8.94 -0.19 -19.19
N TYR A 46 9.58 0.95 -19.44
CA TYR A 46 11.02 1.05 -19.64
C TYR A 46 11.52 2.39 -19.09
N SER A 47 12.75 2.41 -18.58
CA SER A 47 13.49 3.66 -18.43
C SER A 47 14.98 3.37 -18.43
N GLY A 48 15.77 4.19 -19.12
CA GLY A 48 17.23 4.12 -19.06
C GLY A 48 17.81 4.42 -17.67
N LYS A 49 16.98 4.85 -16.72
CA LYS A 49 17.37 5.20 -15.34
C LYS A 49 17.07 4.08 -14.33
N ILE A 50 16.28 3.07 -14.71
CA ILE A 50 15.80 1.99 -13.84
C ILE A 50 16.25 0.65 -14.44
N SER A 51 16.65 -0.28 -13.58
CA SER A 51 17.10 -1.61 -14.02
C SER A 51 15.96 -2.40 -14.67
N ALA A 52 16.26 -3.17 -15.71
CA ALA A 52 15.33 -4.14 -16.31
C ALA A 52 14.77 -5.14 -15.29
N LYS A 53 15.55 -5.47 -14.26
CA LYS A 53 15.09 -6.31 -13.15
C LYS A 53 13.89 -5.74 -12.37
N VAL A 54 13.54 -4.46 -12.56
CA VAL A 54 12.32 -3.87 -11.99
C VAL A 54 11.12 -4.01 -12.94
N TYR A 55 11.27 -3.69 -14.22
CA TYR A 55 10.13 -3.63 -15.15
C TYR A 55 9.85 -4.93 -15.92
N ASP A 56 10.83 -5.81 -16.06
CA ASP A 56 10.66 -7.13 -16.68
C ASP A 56 9.72 -8.04 -15.88
N PRO A 57 9.83 -8.13 -14.53
CA PRO A 57 8.89 -8.89 -13.73
C PRO A 57 7.46 -8.33 -13.82
N ILE A 58 7.28 -7.00 -13.83
CA ILE A 58 5.97 -6.37 -14.01
C ILE A 58 5.37 -6.77 -15.37
N THR A 59 6.16 -6.68 -16.43
CA THR A 59 5.72 -7.07 -17.78
C THR A 59 5.33 -8.54 -17.84
N ALA A 60 6.12 -9.43 -17.21
CA ALA A 60 5.81 -10.85 -17.15
C ALA A 60 4.50 -11.14 -16.40
N GLY A 61 4.28 -10.50 -15.25
CA GLY A 61 3.04 -10.63 -14.48
C GLY A 61 1.82 -10.15 -15.26
N PHE A 62 1.94 -8.99 -15.92
CA PHE A 62 0.89 -8.46 -16.79
C PHE A 62 0.52 -9.44 -17.89
N ASN A 63 1.53 -9.98 -18.58
CA ASN A 63 1.31 -10.96 -19.63
C ASN A 63 0.69 -12.25 -19.12
N ALA A 64 1.13 -12.75 -17.95
CA ALA A 64 0.52 -13.92 -17.34
C ALA A 64 -0.98 -13.73 -17.16
N SER A 65 -1.43 -12.56 -16.67
CA SER A 65 -2.85 -12.23 -16.55
C SER A 65 -3.56 -12.15 -17.91
N ILE A 66 -2.95 -11.53 -18.93
CA ILE A 66 -3.57 -11.37 -20.25
C ILE A 66 -3.67 -12.70 -21.00
N THR A 67 -2.65 -13.55 -20.91
CA THR A 67 -2.59 -14.83 -21.63
C THR A 67 -3.30 -15.97 -20.91
N ASN A 68 -3.30 -15.96 -19.57
CA ASN A 68 -3.96 -16.97 -18.76
C ASN A 68 -5.25 -16.41 -18.17
N GLY A 69 -6.38 -16.96 -18.61
CA GLY A 69 -7.71 -16.60 -18.10
C GLY A 69 -8.76 -16.53 -19.19
N LYS A 70 -10.00 -16.22 -18.80
CA LYS A 70 -11.05 -15.90 -19.77
C LYS A 70 -10.72 -14.54 -20.38
N SER A 71 -10.59 -14.47 -21.70
CA SER A 71 -10.51 -13.19 -22.41
C SER A 71 -11.71 -12.30 -22.02
N PRO A 72 -11.55 -10.96 -21.99
CA PRO A 72 -12.67 -10.08 -21.71
C PRO A 72 -13.83 -10.43 -22.64
N SER A 73 -15.04 -10.58 -22.09
CA SER A 73 -16.26 -10.92 -22.83
C SER A 73 -16.67 -9.76 -23.74
N GLY A 74 -15.87 -9.47 -24.77
CA GLY A 74 -16.12 -8.40 -25.71
C GLY A 74 -14.91 -7.76 -26.40
N ALA A 75 -13.68 -8.06 -25.96
CA ALA A 75 -12.49 -7.45 -26.54
C ALA A 75 -11.34 -8.46 -26.68
N LYS A 76 -10.63 -8.37 -27.79
CA LYS A 76 -9.35 -9.05 -28.00
C LYS A 76 -8.22 -8.08 -27.67
N VAL A 77 -7.46 -8.41 -26.63
CA VAL A 77 -6.32 -7.60 -26.18
C VAL A 77 -5.07 -8.06 -26.93
N THR A 78 -4.40 -7.13 -27.60
CA THR A 78 -3.08 -7.34 -28.20
C THR A 78 -2.08 -6.44 -27.51
N VAL A 79 -1.01 -7.01 -26.96
CA VAL A 79 0.05 -6.24 -26.33
C VAL A 79 1.11 -5.92 -27.37
N ILE A 80 1.37 -4.63 -27.56
CA ILE A 80 2.40 -4.08 -28.43
C ILE A 80 3.56 -3.64 -27.53
N TYR A 81 4.71 -4.24 -27.76
CA TYR A 81 5.92 -3.90 -27.04
C TYR A 81 6.58 -2.73 -27.73
N VAL A 82 6.72 -1.64 -26.99
CA VAL A 82 7.42 -0.45 -27.44
C VAL A 82 8.81 -0.50 -26.83
N PRO A 83 9.87 -0.89 -27.56
CA PRO A 83 11.24 -0.77 -27.07
C PRO A 83 11.78 0.61 -27.46
N PRO A 84 11.59 1.68 -26.66
CA PRO A 84 12.34 2.90 -26.94
C PRO A 84 13.83 2.63 -26.66
N LYS A 85 14.71 3.34 -27.36
CA LYS A 85 16.14 3.34 -26.99
C LYS A 85 16.39 4.19 -25.75
N ASN A 86 15.61 5.27 -25.59
CA ASN A 86 15.71 6.24 -24.50
C ASN A 86 14.32 6.77 -24.07
N ASP A 87 14.24 7.31 -22.85
CA ASP A 87 13.03 7.95 -22.29
C ASP A 87 12.41 9.05 -23.20
N SER A 88 13.18 9.67 -24.08
CA SER A 88 12.73 10.73 -25.01
C SER A 88 12.03 10.22 -26.26
N ASP A 89 12.19 8.93 -26.59
CA ASP A 89 11.86 8.41 -27.92
C ASP A 89 10.42 7.88 -28.00
N TYR A 90 9.73 7.80 -26.86
CA TYR A 90 8.37 7.26 -26.78
C TYR A 90 7.40 7.96 -27.72
N VAL A 91 7.37 9.29 -27.72
CA VAL A 91 6.46 10.08 -28.57
C VAL A 91 6.74 9.81 -30.05
N GLN A 92 8.01 9.71 -30.44
CA GLN A 92 8.39 9.42 -31.81
C GLN A 92 7.95 8.01 -32.23
N TYR A 93 8.17 7.01 -31.37
CA TYR A 93 7.73 5.64 -31.64
C TYR A 93 6.21 5.57 -31.81
N LEU A 94 5.47 6.15 -30.87
CA LEU A 94 4.01 6.13 -30.88
C LEU A 94 3.44 6.85 -32.10
N ASN A 95 4.06 7.95 -32.54
CA ASN A 95 3.64 8.65 -33.76
C ASN A 95 3.96 7.87 -35.06
N ASN A 96 4.95 6.98 -35.04
CA ASN A 96 5.28 6.14 -36.20
C ASN A 96 4.34 4.93 -36.35
N ASP A 97 3.66 4.52 -35.29
CA ASP A 97 2.65 3.45 -35.35
C ASP A 97 1.32 4.02 -35.86
N THR A 98 0.97 3.66 -37.10
CA THR A 98 -0.26 4.08 -37.78
C THR A 98 -1.52 3.72 -36.99
N SER A 99 -1.48 2.65 -36.20
CA SER A 99 -2.61 2.24 -35.37
C SER A 99 -2.72 3.00 -34.07
N PHE A 100 -1.60 3.47 -33.52
CA PHE A 100 -1.64 4.34 -32.35
C PHE A 100 -2.19 5.74 -32.70
N VAL A 101 -1.82 6.28 -33.87
CA VAL A 101 -2.34 7.57 -34.34
C VAL A 101 -3.79 7.47 -34.82
N ASN A 102 -4.28 6.28 -35.15
CA ASN A 102 -5.67 6.04 -35.49
C ASN A 102 -6.57 6.09 -34.24
N LEU A 103 -7.23 7.23 -34.03
CA LEU A 103 -8.11 7.46 -32.89
C LEU A 103 -9.37 6.58 -32.87
N SER A 104 -9.69 5.88 -33.96
CA SER A 104 -10.80 4.92 -33.97
C SER A 104 -10.46 3.60 -33.26
N GLU A 105 -9.18 3.28 -33.09
CA GLU A 105 -8.73 2.09 -32.36
C GLU A 105 -8.58 2.40 -30.86
N ILE A 106 -8.98 1.45 -30.00
CA ILE A 106 -8.79 1.59 -28.56
C ILE A 106 -7.33 1.29 -28.23
N SER A 107 -6.64 2.28 -27.67
CA SER A 107 -5.24 2.16 -27.25
C SER A 107 -5.07 2.52 -25.78
N VAL A 108 -4.28 1.70 -25.09
CA VAL A 108 -3.93 1.84 -23.67
C VAL A 108 -2.42 1.87 -23.57
N VAL A 109 -1.85 2.73 -22.73
CA VAL A 109 -0.42 2.74 -22.46
C VAL A 109 -0.18 2.08 -21.11
N LEU A 110 0.53 0.96 -21.04
CA LEU A 110 0.94 0.37 -19.76
C LEU A 110 2.22 1.09 -19.26
N GLY A 111 2.17 1.67 -18.06
CA GLY A 111 3.18 2.64 -17.59
C GLY A 111 2.69 4.09 -17.78
N PRO A 112 3.58 5.08 -17.90
CA PRO A 112 5.04 5.02 -18.06
C PRO A 112 5.81 4.79 -16.74
N VAL A 113 7.13 4.69 -16.83
CA VAL A 113 8.05 4.52 -15.69
C VAL A 113 8.76 5.85 -15.37
N GLY A 114 8.74 6.23 -14.09
CA GLY A 114 9.43 7.38 -13.56
C GLY A 114 8.60 8.67 -13.53
N ASP A 115 8.81 9.46 -12.49
CA ASP A 115 8.00 10.64 -12.18
C ASP A 115 8.07 11.71 -13.31
N LYS A 116 9.29 12.06 -13.73
CA LYS A 116 9.50 13.04 -14.80
C LYS A 116 8.88 12.59 -16.12
N ASN A 117 9.11 11.35 -16.52
CA ASN A 117 8.59 10.82 -17.79
C ASN A 117 7.05 10.80 -17.78
N THR A 118 6.45 10.45 -16.64
CA THR A 118 5.00 10.48 -16.45
C THR A 118 4.44 11.89 -16.65
N LEU A 119 5.05 12.90 -16.02
CA LEU A 119 4.63 14.30 -16.15
C LEU A 119 4.81 14.81 -17.59
N ASP A 120 5.97 14.57 -18.20
CA ASP A 120 6.31 15.06 -19.54
C ASP A 120 5.36 14.49 -20.62
N LEU A 121 4.74 13.33 -20.38
CA LEU A 121 3.82 12.67 -21.33
C LEU A 121 2.33 13.05 -21.15
N THR A 122 1.97 13.81 -20.11
CA THR A 122 0.56 14.09 -19.79
C THR A 122 -0.20 14.81 -20.89
N GLU A 123 0.36 15.90 -21.45
CA GLU A 123 -0.27 16.63 -22.56
C GLU A 123 -0.36 15.78 -23.83
N TYR A 124 0.66 14.94 -24.09
CA TYR A 124 0.62 14.01 -25.23
C TYR A 124 -0.50 12.96 -25.07
N PHE A 125 -0.66 12.38 -23.88
CA PHE A 125 -1.74 11.43 -23.63
C PHE A 125 -3.13 12.06 -23.77
N LYS A 126 -3.27 13.32 -23.35
CA LYS A 126 -4.48 14.10 -23.56
C LYS A 126 -4.76 14.35 -25.04
N GLU A 127 -3.78 14.79 -25.81
CA GLU A 127 -3.91 15.01 -27.27
C GLU A 127 -4.32 13.73 -27.99
N LYS A 128 -3.68 12.60 -27.67
CA LYS A 128 -3.94 11.29 -28.29
C LYS A 128 -5.12 10.54 -27.69
N LYS A 129 -5.78 11.13 -26.67
CA LYS A 129 -6.92 10.57 -25.96
C LYS A 129 -6.62 9.16 -25.45
N VAL A 130 -5.45 8.95 -24.85
CA VAL A 130 -5.05 7.66 -24.28
C VAL A 130 -4.92 7.74 -22.77
N ILE A 131 -4.96 6.57 -22.14
CA ILE A 131 -4.75 6.43 -20.70
C ILE A 131 -3.36 5.83 -20.44
N GLY A 132 -2.58 6.51 -19.60
CA GLY A 132 -1.41 5.95 -18.92
C GLY A 132 -1.89 5.07 -17.78
N PHE A 133 -1.86 3.76 -18.00
CA PHE A 133 -2.45 2.74 -17.15
C PHE A 133 -1.37 2.09 -16.29
N SER A 134 -1.58 2.14 -14.96
CA SER A 134 -0.62 1.72 -13.95
C SER A 134 0.80 2.32 -14.10
N PRO A 135 0.97 3.66 -14.14
CA PRO A 135 2.30 4.26 -14.15
C PRO A 135 3.13 3.87 -12.92
N PHE A 136 4.40 3.54 -13.13
CA PHE A 136 5.33 3.17 -12.07
C PHE A 136 6.11 4.41 -11.61
N THR A 137 5.72 4.96 -10.47
CA THR A 137 6.15 6.28 -9.97
C THR A 137 6.45 6.21 -8.48
N GLY A 138 7.35 7.09 -8.02
CA GLY A 138 7.89 7.06 -6.67
C GLY A 138 7.54 8.27 -5.80
N SER A 139 7.09 9.39 -6.36
CA SER A 139 6.74 10.61 -5.61
C SER A 139 5.25 10.96 -5.67
N SER A 140 4.72 11.57 -4.60
CA SER A 140 3.37 12.14 -4.61
C SER A 140 3.23 13.34 -5.57
N LYS A 141 4.32 13.96 -6.03
CA LYS A 141 4.30 15.10 -6.98
C LYS A 141 3.59 14.76 -8.30
N VAL A 142 3.59 13.50 -8.72
CA VAL A 142 2.95 13.04 -9.97
C VAL A 142 1.58 12.42 -9.76
N ARG A 143 1.13 12.32 -8.51
CA ARG A 143 -0.10 11.66 -8.11
C ARG A 143 -1.30 12.63 -8.04
N SER A 144 -1.22 13.79 -8.69
CA SER A 144 -2.37 14.72 -8.79
C SER A 144 -3.44 14.22 -9.75
N TRP A 145 -4.64 14.81 -9.68
CA TRP A 145 -5.72 14.47 -10.60
C TRP A 145 -5.32 14.76 -12.05
N ASN A 146 -5.40 13.73 -12.88
CA ASN A 146 -5.28 13.80 -14.32
C ASN A 146 -6.10 12.65 -14.93
N PRO A 147 -7.08 12.94 -15.81
CA PRO A 147 -7.94 11.91 -16.41
C PRO A 147 -7.22 11.03 -17.44
N ASN A 148 -5.98 11.35 -17.80
CA ASN A 148 -5.14 10.55 -18.68
C ASN A 148 -4.13 9.68 -17.91
N LEU A 149 -4.19 9.64 -16.58
CA LEU A 149 -3.35 8.76 -15.74
C LEU A 149 -4.22 7.92 -14.81
N TYR A 150 -3.93 6.63 -14.71
CA TYR A 150 -4.71 5.66 -13.93
C TYR A 150 -3.79 4.84 -13.02
N PHE A 151 -3.67 5.26 -11.77
CA PHE A 151 -2.77 4.61 -10.81
C PHE A 151 -3.47 3.47 -10.08
N LEU A 152 -2.88 2.28 -10.11
CA LEU A 152 -3.41 1.10 -9.41
C LEU A 152 -2.75 0.87 -8.05
N THR A 153 -1.58 1.46 -7.83
CA THR A 153 -0.79 1.28 -6.61
C THR A 153 -1.10 2.36 -5.58
N ALA A 154 -0.83 2.05 -4.31
CA ALA A 154 -0.85 3.06 -3.25
C ALA A 154 0.09 4.23 -3.56
N SER A 155 -0.28 5.40 -3.06
CA SER A 155 0.52 6.62 -3.24
C SER A 155 1.72 6.63 -2.29
N PRO A 156 2.82 7.32 -2.64
CA PRO A 156 3.96 7.47 -1.72
C PRO A 156 3.58 8.13 -0.39
N ALA A 157 2.61 9.04 -0.40
CA ALA A 157 2.05 9.61 0.83
C ALA A 157 1.31 8.57 1.69
N ALA A 158 0.62 7.60 1.08
CA ALA A 158 0.01 6.48 1.80
C ALA A 158 1.08 5.56 2.44
N GLU A 159 2.16 5.28 1.71
CA GLU A 159 3.30 4.52 2.24
C GLU A 159 3.96 5.26 3.42
N MET A 160 4.15 6.57 3.31
CA MET A 160 4.68 7.38 4.41
C MET A 160 3.78 7.29 5.64
N LEU A 161 2.47 7.41 5.43
CA LEU A 161 1.48 7.33 6.49
C LEU A 161 1.51 5.96 7.19
N ALA A 162 1.66 4.87 6.44
CA ALA A 162 1.79 3.52 6.99
C ALA A 162 3.05 3.39 7.85
N LEU A 163 4.20 3.87 7.36
CA LEU A 163 5.46 3.85 8.10
C LEU A 163 5.40 4.70 9.38
N LEU A 164 4.81 5.90 9.30
CA LEU A 164 4.63 6.78 10.46
C LEU A 164 3.71 6.16 11.50
N ARG A 165 2.55 5.64 11.07
CA ARG A 165 1.62 4.91 11.93
C ARG A 165 2.35 3.78 12.63
N TYR A 166 3.02 2.90 11.89
CA TYR A 166 3.70 1.74 12.45
C TYR A 166 4.81 2.13 13.45
N ALA A 167 5.60 3.17 13.13
CA ALA A 167 6.65 3.68 14.01
C ALA A 167 6.10 4.20 15.36
N ILE A 168 4.96 4.88 15.32
CA ILE A 168 4.35 5.52 16.48
C ILE A 168 3.52 4.53 17.30
N THR A 169 2.82 3.59 16.65
CA THR A 169 1.84 2.71 17.32
C THR A 169 2.41 1.34 17.66
N GLN A 170 3.12 0.69 16.73
CA GLN A 170 3.63 -0.68 16.92
C GLN A 170 5.03 -0.68 17.52
N LEU A 171 5.93 0.17 17.00
CA LEU A 171 7.29 0.30 17.51
C LEU A 171 7.38 1.22 18.73
N ARG A 172 6.42 2.15 18.87
CA ARG A 172 6.31 3.10 20.00
C ARG A 172 7.59 3.88 20.23
N LEU A 173 8.25 4.27 19.14
CA LEU A 173 9.56 4.94 19.19
C LEU A 173 9.43 6.30 19.87
N HIS A 174 10.32 6.63 20.80
CA HIS A 174 10.45 7.99 21.36
C HIS A 174 11.13 8.93 20.36
N ARG A 175 12.23 8.46 19.77
CA ARG A 175 13.09 9.24 18.87
C ARG A 175 12.95 8.73 17.44
N LEU A 176 12.03 9.31 16.70
CA LEU A 176 11.84 9.04 15.27
C LEU A 176 12.54 10.12 14.44
N GLY A 177 13.46 9.70 13.58
CA GLY A 177 14.11 10.55 12.58
C GLY A 177 13.43 10.46 11.22
N PHE A 178 13.76 11.41 10.34
CA PHE A 178 13.31 11.41 8.95
C PHE A 178 14.46 11.76 8.02
N MET A 179 14.52 11.10 6.88
CA MET A 179 15.49 11.37 5.82
C MET A 179 14.76 11.68 4.52
N TYR A 180 15.12 12.81 3.90
CA TYR A 180 14.76 13.15 2.54
C TYR A 180 15.86 13.97 1.88
N LEU A 181 15.78 14.15 0.57
CA LEU A 181 16.69 15.00 -0.19
C LEU A 181 15.92 16.19 -0.77
N LYS A 182 16.56 17.36 -0.77
CA LYS A 182 16.02 18.60 -1.32
C LYS A 182 16.38 18.73 -2.80
N ASP A 183 15.55 19.44 -3.55
CA ASP A 183 15.71 19.76 -4.98
C ASP A 183 15.74 18.53 -5.92
N VAL A 184 15.34 17.37 -5.41
CA VAL A 184 15.03 16.17 -6.20
C VAL A 184 13.56 15.87 -5.93
N SER A 185 12.72 15.75 -6.96
CA SER A 185 11.26 15.66 -6.83
C SER A 185 10.76 14.37 -6.16
N TYR A 186 11.11 14.16 -4.88
CA TYR A 186 10.88 12.95 -4.10
C TYR A 186 11.08 13.26 -2.60
N GLY A 187 10.08 13.03 -1.75
CA GLY A 187 10.22 13.09 -0.28
C GLY A 187 9.85 14.41 0.37
N ASP A 188 9.84 15.55 -0.36
CA ASP A 188 9.50 16.86 0.23
C ASP A 188 8.08 16.89 0.81
N ASP A 189 7.11 16.37 0.06
CA ASP A 189 5.70 16.41 0.44
C ASP A 189 5.39 15.35 1.49
N GLU A 190 6.05 14.20 1.42
CA GLU A 190 6.02 13.16 2.45
C GLU A 190 6.60 13.67 3.78
N TYR A 191 7.70 14.43 3.75
CA TYR A 191 8.28 15.07 4.93
C TYR A 191 7.32 16.10 5.55
N LYS A 192 6.73 16.99 4.75
CA LYS A 192 5.75 17.98 5.22
C LYS A 192 4.56 17.30 5.90
N LEU A 193 4.02 16.25 5.28
CA LEU A 193 2.92 15.47 5.85
C LEU A 193 3.32 14.79 7.17
N ALA A 194 4.52 14.23 7.26
CA ALA A 194 5.03 13.65 8.51
C ALA A 194 5.13 14.69 9.64
N VAL A 195 5.64 15.89 9.34
CA VAL A 195 5.73 17.00 10.31
C VAL A 195 4.35 17.47 10.76
N GLU A 196 3.41 17.64 9.83
CA GLU A 196 2.03 18.03 10.14
C GLU A 196 1.37 17.04 11.11
N LEU A 197 1.45 15.74 10.78
CA LEU A 197 0.82 14.69 11.57
C LEU A 197 1.48 14.53 12.94
N THR A 198 2.81 14.55 13.02
CA THR A 198 3.51 14.47 14.31
C THR A 198 3.21 15.67 15.20
N THR A 199 3.15 16.88 14.63
CA THR A 199 2.81 18.11 15.39
C THR A 199 1.39 18.04 15.96
N ARG A 200 0.41 17.52 15.20
CA ARG A 200 -0.96 17.31 15.70
C ARG A 200 -1.05 16.32 16.86
N MET A 201 -0.08 15.43 16.98
CA MET A 201 0.03 14.47 18.08
C MET A 201 0.87 15.01 19.26
N ASP A 202 1.28 16.28 19.23
CA ASP A 202 2.24 16.87 20.16
C ASP A 202 3.59 16.12 20.18
N ARG A 203 4.03 15.68 19.00
CA ARG A 203 5.31 14.97 18.80
C ARG A 203 6.18 15.73 17.82
N LYS A 204 7.49 15.52 17.93
CA LYS A 204 8.48 16.07 17.00
C LYS A 204 9.41 14.96 16.53
N LEU A 205 9.90 15.10 15.31
CA LEU A 205 11.01 14.27 14.81
C LEU A 205 12.28 14.63 15.60
N CYS A 206 13.03 13.62 16.05
CA CYS A 206 14.23 13.85 16.87
C CYS A 206 15.38 14.44 16.05
N GLY A 207 15.45 14.09 14.76
CA GLY A 207 16.46 14.57 13.83
C GLY A 207 15.97 14.41 12.39
N VAL A 208 16.37 15.35 11.54
CA VAL A 208 16.06 15.33 10.12
C VAL A 208 17.36 15.41 9.34
N PHE A 209 17.62 14.37 8.55
CA PHE A 209 18.66 14.41 7.52
C PHE A 209 18.04 15.00 6.26
N SER A 210 18.49 16.19 5.86
CA SER A 210 18.01 16.84 4.65
C SER A 210 19.17 17.48 3.93
N LEU A 211 19.45 17.01 2.72
CA LEU A 211 20.59 17.45 1.94
C LEU A 211 20.13 17.93 0.57
N LYS A 212 20.67 19.06 0.12
CA LYS A 212 20.48 19.49 -1.26
C LYS A 212 21.34 18.59 -2.15
N SER A 213 20.70 17.87 -3.05
CA SER A 213 21.33 16.81 -3.83
C SER A 213 21.13 17.01 -5.32
N GLN A 214 21.92 16.28 -6.12
CA GLN A 214 21.80 16.24 -7.57
C GLN A 214 21.48 14.82 -8.02
N LEU A 215 20.84 14.67 -9.19
CA LEU A 215 20.36 13.36 -9.64
C LEU A 215 21.48 12.34 -9.94
N ARG A 216 22.69 12.80 -10.27
CA ARG A 216 23.76 11.94 -10.80
C ARG A 216 25.05 11.95 -9.97
N GLU A 217 25.27 12.98 -9.17
CA GLU A 217 26.51 13.19 -8.44
C GLU A 217 26.25 13.18 -6.94
N GLU A 218 27.21 12.65 -6.19
CA GLU A 218 27.19 12.79 -4.74
C GLU A 218 27.41 14.25 -4.36
N SER A 219 26.75 14.64 -3.28
CA SER A 219 27.08 15.86 -2.58
C SER A 219 28.52 15.87 -2.07
N ASP A 220 29.06 17.07 -1.89
CA ASP A 220 30.38 17.26 -1.29
C ASP A 220 30.51 16.51 0.04
N VAL A 221 31.64 15.84 0.22
CA VAL A 221 31.89 14.94 1.37
C VAL A 221 31.78 15.68 2.69
N SER A 222 32.27 16.92 2.77
CA SER A 222 32.22 17.71 4.00
C SER A 222 30.79 18.12 4.34
N THR A 223 30.01 18.50 3.34
CA THR A 223 28.59 18.88 3.49
C THR A 223 27.75 17.70 3.95
N PHE A 224 27.90 16.53 3.30
CA PHE A 224 27.22 15.31 3.72
C PHE A 224 27.57 14.94 5.16
N THR A 225 28.86 14.98 5.51
CA THR A 225 29.36 14.56 6.82
C THR A 225 28.83 15.48 7.93
N ALA A 226 28.83 16.79 7.71
CA ALA A 226 28.27 17.75 8.66
C ALA A 226 26.77 17.51 8.91
N GLU A 227 25.99 17.29 7.85
CA GLU A 227 24.55 16.98 7.96
C GLU A 227 24.30 15.61 8.61
N TRP A 228 25.13 14.61 8.28
CA TRP A 228 25.11 13.29 8.91
C TRP A 228 25.36 13.39 10.41
N ASP A 229 26.42 14.09 10.83
CA ASP A 229 26.77 14.20 12.24
C ASP A 229 25.69 14.94 13.04
N ARG A 230 25.12 16.01 12.47
CA ARG A 230 23.98 16.70 13.09
C ARG A 230 22.80 15.75 13.29
N PHE A 231 22.49 14.92 12.28
CA PHE A 231 21.40 13.95 12.34
C PHE A 231 21.68 12.82 13.35
N ALA A 232 22.82 12.15 13.22
CA ALA A 232 23.20 10.98 14.02
C ALA A 232 23.39 11.33 15.50
N ASN A 233 23.82 12.56 15.82
CA ASN A 233 23.92 13.04 17.20
C ASN A 233 22.56 13.11 17.93
N THR A 234 21.44 13.12 17.20
CA THR A 234 20.10 13.04 17.81
C THR A 234 19.73 11.61 18.25
N ARG A 235 20.57 10.61 17.90
CA ARG A 235 20.45 9.19 18.26
C ARG A 235 19.05 8.62 17.95
N PRO A 236 18.60 8.68 16.69
CA PRO A 236 17.29 8.17 16.32
C PRO A 236 17.16 6.68 16.67
N GLN A 237 16.04 6.30 17.27
CA GLN A 237 15.69 4.89 17.50
C GLN A 237 15.13 4.25 16.23
N GLY A 238 14.57 5.05 15.32
CA GLY A 238 14.19 4.63 13.98
C GLY A 238 14.14 5.80 13.02
N VAL A 239 14.25 5.52 11.73
CA VAL A 239 14.32 6.53 10.67
C VAL A 239 13.39 6.16 9.53
N ILE A 240 12.50 7.07 9.16
CA ILE A 240 11.74 6.99 7.91
C ILE A 240 12.59 7.55 6.77
N VAL A 241 12.81 6.76 5.72
CA VAL A 241 13.74 7.08 4.62
C VAL A 241 12.98 7.33 3.33
N PHE A 242 12.55 8.56 3.07
CA PHE A 242 11.99 8.99 1.78
C PHE A 242 13.03 9.76 0.96
N GLY A 243 14.16 9.10 0.67
CA GLY A 243 15.20 9.62 -0.20
C GLY A 243 15.01 9.16 -1.65
N SER A 244 15.25 10.05 -2.62
CA SER A 244 15.31 9.68 -4.03
C SER A 244 16.35 8.57 -4.26
N PRO A 245 16.15 7.60 -5.16
CA PRO A 245 17.08 6.49 -5.40
C PRO A 245 18.37 6.90 -6.14
N ILE A 246 19.15 7.79 -5.53
CA ILE A 246 20.37 8.42 -6.05
C ILE A 246 21.55 8.23 -5.08
N PRO A 247 22.79 8.55 -5.49
CA PRO A 247 23.99 8.25 -4.68
C PRO A 247 23.96 8.73 -3.23
N ASP A 248 23.46 9.93 -2.95
CA ASP A 248 23.38 10.45 -1.57
C ASP A 248 22.47 9.62 -0.66
N THR A 249 21.37 9.06 -1.17
CA THR A 249 20.51 8.15 -0.39
C THR A 249 21.20 6.81 -0.15
N LYS A 250 21.94 6.28 -1.14
CA LYS A 250 22.79 5.10 -0.94
C LYS A 250 23.79 5.35 0.19
N ARG A 251 24.48 6.49 0.14
CA ARG A 251 25.48 6.89 1.14
C ARG A 251 24.87 7.04 2.54
N PHE A 252 23.67 7.61 2.64
CA PHE A 252 22.92 7.67 3.89
C PHE A 252 22.60 6.29 4.46
N LEU A 253 22.13 5.36 3.62
CA LEU A 253 21.82 3.99 4.05
C LEU A 253 23.07 3.25 4.52
N VAL A 254 24.17 3.33 3.76
CA VAL A 254 25.47 2.74 4.16
C VAL A 254 25.90 3.29 5.52
N LYS A 255 25.89 4.62 5.70
CA LYS A 255 26.26 5.23 6.99
C LYS A 255 25.33 4.83 8.12
N SER A 256 24.03 4.69 7.86
CA SER A 256 23.05 4.25 8.84
C SER A 256 23.32 2.85 9.38
N LEU A 257 23.84 1.96 8.53
CA LEU A 257 24.18 0.58 8.88
C LEU A 257 25.54 0.47 9.61
N GLU A 258 26.46 1.42 9.42
CA GLU A 258 27.81 1.38 9.96
C GLU A 258 27.98 2.17 11.28
N ASP A 259 27.32 3.31 11.41
CA ASP A 259 27.55 4.24 12.52
C ASP A 259 26.95 3.70 13.83
N GLU A 260 27.76 3.66 14.90
CA GLU A 260 27.34 3.18 16.23
C GLU A 260 26.09 3.89 16.77
N ARG A 261 25.87 5.15 16.38
CA ARG A 261 24.72 5.96 16.83
C ARG A 261 23.41 5.53 16.18
N THR A 262 23.45 4.86 15.02
CA THR A 262 22.27 4.55 14.19
C THR A 262 22.11 3.08 13.83
N LYS A 263 23.19 2.28 13.79
CA LYS A 263 23.20 0.89 13.28
C LYS A 263 22.21 -0.06 13.96
N ASN A 264 21.82 0.26 15.19
CA ASN A 264 20.86 -0.51 15.98
C ASN A 264 19.43 0.02 15.91
N GLY A 265 19.19 1.10 15.18
CA GLY A 265 17.87 1.69 14.99
C GLY A 265 17.03 0.95 13.94
N TYR A 266 15.75 1.29 13.88
CA TYR A 266 14.84 0.83 12.83
C TYR A 266 15.06 1.63 11.54
N LEU A 267 15.05 0.96 10.39
CA LEU A 267 14.96 1.58 9.08
C LEU A 267 13.57 1.31 8.50
N LEU A 268 12.86 2.38 8.16
CA LEU A 268 11.49 2.39 7.66
C LEU A 268 11.53 2.92 6.22
N ILE A 269 11.37 2.04 5.23
CA ILE A 269 11.74 2.30 3.83
C ILE A 269 10.52 2.13 2.90
N PRO A 270 10.28 3.06 1.94
CA PRO A 270 9.25 2.90 0.93
C PRO A 270 9.57 1.80 -0.09
N SER A 271 8.54 1.23 -0.73
CA SER A 271 8.66 0.16 -1.73
C SER A 271 9.65 0.49 -2.86
N THR A 272 9.64 1.74 -3.33
CA THR A 272 10.54 2.20 -4.41
C THR A 272 12.02 1.99 -4.06
N LEU A 273 12.42 2.23 -2.81
CA LEU A 273 13.80 2.06 -2.38
C LEU A 273 14.19 0.59 -2.23
N GLN A 274 13.27 -0.30 -1.82
CA GLN A 274 13.51 -1.75 -1.84
C GLN A 274 13.93 -2.22 -3.23
N TYR A 275 13.18 -1.82 -4.26
CA TYR A 275 13.45 -2.24 -5.62
C TYR A 275 14.83 -1.79 -6.12
N VAL A 276 15.30 -0.63 -5.64
CA VAL A 276 16.62 -0.10 -6.01
C VAL A 276 17.73 -0.78 -5.21
N ILE A 277 17.50 -1.04 -3.92
CA ILE A 277 18.44 -1.75 -3.04
C ILE A 277 18.73 -3.15 -3.59
N ASP A 278 17.69 -3.93 -3.92
CA ASP A 278 17.85 -5.31 -4.38
C ASP A 278 18.43 -5.43 -5.80
N ASN A 279 18.42 -4.34 -6.58
CA ASN A 279 18.84 -4.37 -7.97
C ASN A 279 20.10 -3.56 -8.26
N LYS A 280 20.05 -2.25 -8.03
CA LYS A 280 21.11 -1.32 -8.41
C LYS A 280 22.21 -1.24 -7.35
N TRP A 281 21.84 -1.40 -6.08
CA TRP A 281 22.76 -1.27 -4.94
C TRP A 281 22.99 -2.60 -4.23
N SER A 282 22.75 -3.73 -4.89
CA SER A 282 22.81 -5.05 -4.25
C SER A 282 24.22 -5.39 -3.75
N GLU A 283 25.27 -4.87 -4.39
CA GLU A 283 26.65 -5.12 -3.95
C GLU A 283 26.96 -4.38 -2.63
N GLU A 284 26.54 -3.12 -2.53
CA GLU A 284 26.82 -2.27 -1.37
C GLU A 284 25.79 -2.41 -0.25
N LEU A 285 24.55 -2.79 -0.57
CA LEU A 285 23.39 -2.82 0.32
C LEU A 285 22.57 -4.10 0.17
N ASN A 286 23.18 -5.27 -0.06
CA ASN A 286 22.39 -6.51 -0.01
C ASN A 286 21.66 -6.66 1.35
N ARG A 287 20.57 -7.44 1.34
CA ARG A 287 19.70 -7.63 2.51
C ARG A 287 20.41 -8.19 3.74
N SER A 288 21.53 -8.88 3.60
CA SER A 288 22.26 -9.42 4.76
C SER A 288 22.99 -8.35 5.58
N LYS A 289 23.21 -7.16 5.01
CA LYS A 289 23.73 -6.00 5.76
C LYS A 289 22.68 -5.33 6.64
N PHE A 290 21.40 -5.56 6.36
CA PHE A 290 20.31 -4.98 7.14
C PHE A 290 20.04 -5.81 8.40
N THR A 291 19.80 -5.12 9.51
CA THR A 291 19.45 -5.81 10.76
C THR A 291 18.06 -6.42 10.64
N ALA A 292 17.99 -7.74 10.82
CA ALA A 292 16.75 -8.50 10.84
C ALA A 292 15.75 -7.93 11.85
N ASP A 293 14.46 -7.95 11.50
CA ASP A 293 13.33 -7.41 12.25
C ASP A 293 13.38 -5.90 12.53
N LYS A 294 14.44 -5.19 12.12
CA LYS A 294 14.58 -3.73 12.26
C LYS A 294 14.46 -2.97 10.94
N THR A 295 14.44 -3.67 9.83
CA THR A 295 14.19 -3.06 8.52
C THR A 295 12.79 -3.38 8.08
N ILE A 296 11.95 -2.35 8.08
CA ILE A 296 10.53 -2.39 7.77
C ILE A 296 10.32 -1.67 6.44
N ILE A 297 9.60 -2.31 5.53
CA ILE A 297 9.47 -1.90 4.14
C ILE A 297 7.98 -1.87 3.79
N THR A 298 7.51 -0.83 3.09
CA THR A 298 6.16 -0.83 2.52
C THR A 298 6.12 -1.54 1.18
N GLY A 299 4.92 -1.91 0.75
CA GLY A 299 4.62 -2.54 -0.52
C GLY A 299 3.24 -2.10 -0.98
N THR A 300 3.02 -2.09 -2.29
CA THR A 300 1.75 -1.68 -2.89
C THR A 300 0.84 -2.85 -3.22
N ASN A 301 1.31 -4.08 -2.98
CA ASN A 301 0.60 -5.33 -3.15
C ASN A 301 1.21 -6.40 -2.22
N PRO A 302 0.52 -7.53 -1.98
CA PRO A 302 1.10 -8.64 -1.22
C PRO A 302 2.32 -9.25 -1.93
N LEU A 303 3.14 -9.98 -1.15
CA LEU A 303 4.24 -10.78 -1.69
C LEU A 303 3.68 -12.00 -2.45
N ALA A 304 4.41 -12.46 -3.48
CA ALA A 304 4.03 -13.66 -4.26
C ALA A 304 3.90 -14.93 -3.40
N LYS A 305 4.60 -14.99 -2.26
CA LYS A 305 4.54 -16.11 -1.32
C LYS A 305 3.51 -15.96 -0.20
N ASP A 306 2.77 -14.84 -0.17
CA ASP A 306 1.75 -14.59 0.85
C ASP A 306 0.45 -15.32 0.50
N ASP A 307 0.40 -16.61 0.83
CA ASP A 307 -0.73 -17.50 0.57
C ASP A 307 -1.96 -17.23 1.44
N GLY A 308 -1.91 -16.20 2.30
CA GLY A 308 -3.07 -15.69 3.02
C GLY A 308 -4.14 -15.10 2.11
N TYR A 309 -3.77 -14.72 0.88
CA TYR A 309 -4.67 -14.12 -0.10
C TYR A 309 -5.09 -15.10 -1.20
N ASP A 310 -6.38 -15.19 -1.49
CA ASP A 310 -6.91 -16.00 -2.59
C ASP A 310 -6.44 -15.49 -3.95
N ALA A 311 -6.29 -14.16 -4.12
CA ALA A 311 -5.70 -13.57 -5.31
C ALA A 311 -4.26 -14.06 -5.54
N ILE A 312 -3.46 -14.21 -4.48
CA ILE A 312 -2.07 -14.68 -4.59
C ILE A 312 -2.01 -16.16 -4.93
N LYS A 313 -2.92 -16.98 -4.38
CA LYS A 313 -3.05 -18.39 -4.80
C LYS A 313 -3.39 -18.51 -6.29
N ARG A 314 -4.30 -17.66 -6.79
CA ARG A 314 -4.65 -17.62 -8.23
C ARG A 314 -3.47 -17.15 -9.07
N PHE A 315 -2.84 -16.04 -8.69
CA PHE A 315 -1.64 -15.52 -9.33
C PHE A 315 -0.57 -16.60 -9.45
N ASN A 316 -0.25 -17.33 -8.37
CA ASN A 316 0.77 -18.37 -8.39
C ASN A 316 0.46 -19.46 -9.42
N ARG A 317 -0.80 -19.94 -9.49
CA ARG A 317 -1.22 -20.92 -10.50
C ARG A 317 -1.06 -20.39 -11.93
N GLU A 318 -1.51 -19.16 -12.19
CA GLU A 318 -1.45 -18.55 -13.51
C GLU A 318 -0.02 -18.23 -13.92
N MET A 319 0.80 -17.76 -12.99
CA MET A 319 2.20 -17.42 -13.24
C MET A 319 3.06 -18.66 -13.47
N THR A 320 2.90 -19.71 -12.65
CA THR A 320 3.56 -21.02 -12.88
C THR A 320 3.24 -21.56 -14.27
N LYS A 321 1.97 -21.53 -14.69
CA LYS A 321 1.56 -21.96 -16.03
C LYS A 321 2.22 -21.10 -17.11
N PHE A 322 2.18 -19.78 -16.93
CA PHE A 322 2.74 -18.83 -17.88
C PHE A 322 4.25 -19.03 -18.09
N LEU A 323 5.01 -19.12 -17.00
CA LEU A 323 6.46 -19.33 -17.01
C LEU A 323 6.82 -20.65 -17.69
N LYS A 324 6.07 -21.72 -17.39
CA LYS A 324 6.25 -23.04 -18.00
C LYS A 324 5.98 -23.03 -19.50
N ASP A 325 4.87 -22.44 -19.93
CA ASP A 325 4.42 -22.48 -21.33
C ASP A 325 5.24 -21.54 -22.23
N ASN A 326 5.93 -20.53 -21.68
CA ASN A 326 6.57 -19.46 -22.43
C ASN A 326 8.09 -19.28 -22.18
N LYS A 327 8.74 -20.28 -21.59
CA LYS A 327 10.19 -20.27 -21.28
C LYS A 327 11.09 -19.79 -22.43
N ASN A 328 10.75 -20.14 -23.67
CA ASN A 328 11.51 -19.78 -24.87
C ASN A 328 11.05 -18.46 -25.55
N ASN A 329 9.97 -17.85 -25.08
CA ASN A 329 9.31 -16.71 -25.72
C ASN A 329 9.58 -15.37 -25.03
N PHE A 330 10.13 -15.38 -23.81
CA PHE A 330 10.36 -14.18 -23.00
C PHE A 330 11.21 -13.12 -23.71
N SER A 331 12.40 -13.50 -24.17
CA SER A 331 13.31 -12.58 -24.84
C SER A 331 12.89 -12.24 -26.27
N SER A 332 12.27 -13.19 -27.00
CA SER A 332 11.98 -13.05 -28.42
C SER A 332 10.66 -12.32 -28.71
N ILE A 333 9.63 -12.50 -27.89
CA ILE A 333 8.29 -11.93 -28.11
C ILE A 333 8.06 -10.70 -27.23
N TRP A 334 8.49 -10.76 -25.96
CA TRP A 334 8.14 -9.74 -24.96
C TRP A 334 9.31 -8.86 -24.55
N ASN A 335 10.52 -9.13 -25.07
CA ASN A 335 11.76 -8.44 -24.70
C ASN A 335 11.97 -8.41 -23.17
N VAL A 336 11.60 -9.51 -22.50
CA VAL A 336 11.68 -9.70 -21.05
C VAL A 336 12.85 -10.63 -20.74
N ASN A 337 13.68 -10.27 -19.76
CA ASN A 337 14.77 -11.10 -19.27
C ASN A 337 14.59 -11.43 -17.77
N LEU A 338 14.06 -12.62 -17.49
CA LEU A 338 13.83 -13.09 -16.13
C LEU A 338 14.93 -14.05 -15.69
N ASN A 339 15.42 -13.85 -14.46
CA ASN A 339 16.27 -14.81 -13.76
C ASN A 339 15.45 -15.71 -12.81
N VAL A 340 14.20 -16.01 -13.19
CA VAL A 340 13.30 -16.88 -12.44
C VAL A 340 12.56 -17.84 -13.36
N ASP A 341 12.09 -18.94 -12.79
CA ASP A 341 11.28 -19.96 -13.45
C ASP A 341 10.05 -20.31 -12.60
N GLU A 342 9.26 -21.27 -13.09
CA GLU A 342 8.02 -21.69 -12.45
C GLU A 342 8.18 -22.28 -11.04
N SER A 343 9.41 -22.65 -10.66
CA SER A 343 9.73 -23.29 -9.39
C SER A 343 10.30 -22.34 -8.34
N ASN A 344 10.82 -21.17 -8.75
CA ASN A 344 11.56 -20.28 -7.85
C ASN A 344 11.12 -18.81 -7.83
N PHE A 345 10.12 -18.40 -8.61
CA PHE A 345 9.69 -16.99 -8.64
C PHE A 345 9.12 -16.49 -7.29
N THR A 346 8.51 -17.38 -6.48
CA THR A 346 8.10 -17.06 -5.10
C THR A 346 9.30 -16.94 -4.14
N GLU A 347 10.44 -17.52 -4.54
CA GLU A 347 11.72 -17.41 -3.84
C GLU A 347 12.52 -16.16 -4.21
N GLN A 348 12.05 -15.33 -5.14
CA GLN A 348 12.61 -14.00 -5.38
C GLN A 348 11.61 -12.95 -4.89
N ASP A 349 11.74 -12.51 -3.62
CA ASP A 349 10.67 -11.73 -2.98
C ASP A 349 10.34 -10.44 -3.75
N THR A 350 11.36 -9.75 -4.28
CA THR A 350 11.18 -8.46 -4.96
C THR A 350 10.64 -8.64 -6.37
N GLU A 351 11.23 -9.53 -7.15
CA GLU A 351 10.78 -9.85 -8.50
C GLU A 351 9.36 -10.45 -8.48
N GLY A 352 9.09 -11.35 -7.54
CA GLY A 352 7.76 -11.92 -7.32
C GLY A 352 6.72 -10.88 -6.93
N GLU A 353 7.05 -9.93 -6.05
CA GLU A 353 6.16 -8.80 -5.72
C GLU A 353 5.87 -7.91 -6.93
N LEU A 354 6.88 -7.64 -7.77
CA LEU A 354 6.72 -6.87 -9.01
C LEU A 354 5.87 -7.62 -10.05
N MET A 355 5.99 -8.95 -10.12
CA MET A 355 5.11 -9.79 -10.94
C MET A 355 3.64 -9.72 -10.49
N VAL A 356 3.39 -9.76 -9.17
CA VAL A 356 2.03 -9.58 -8.63
C VAL A 356 1.47 -8.21 -9.05
N SER A 357 2.28 -7.15 -8.98
CA SER A 357 1.88 -5.80 -9.41
C SER A 357 1.44 -5.77 -10.88
N GLY A 358 2.24 -6.37 -11.77
CA GLY A 358 1.89 -6.50 -13.19
C GLY A 358 0.64 -7.34 -13.43
N TRP A 359 0.51 -8.46 -12.72
CA TRP A 359 -0.66 -9.33 -12.83
C TRP A 359 -1.94 -8.62 -12.40
N ILE A 360 -1.92 -7.87 -11.29
CA ILE A 360 -3.03 -7.01 -10.86
C ILE A 360 -3.41 -6.01 -11.98
N ALA A 361 -2.43 -5.37 -12.62
CA ALA A 361 -2.71 -4.47 -13.73
C ALA A 361 -3.42 -5.16 -14.90
N GLY A 362 -3.01 -6.39 -15.24
CA GLY A 362 -3.69 -7.20 -16.25
C GLY A 362 -5.13 -7.55 -15.86
N GLU A 363 -5.36 -7.95 -14.61
CA GLU A 363 -6.68 -8.29 -14.09
C GLU A 363 -7.63 -7.07 -14.12
N VAL A 364 -7.15 -5.90 -13.66
CA VAL A 364 -7.92 -4.65 -13.71
C VAL A 364 -8.25 -4.28 -15.16
N LEU A 365 -7.29 -4.41 -16.09
CA LEU A 365 -7.53 -4.09 -17.48
C LEU A 365 -8.58 -5.03 -18.11
N LYS A 366 -8.50 -6.34 -17.84
CA LYS A 366 -9.52 -7.30 -18.33
C LYS A 366 -10.92 -6.93 -17.86
N GLN A 367 -11.08 -6.60 -16.57
CA GLN A 367 -12.35 -6.13 -16.04
C GLN A 367 -12.77 -4.80 -16.68
N ALA A 368 -11.83 -3.87 -16.90
CA ALA A 368 -12.11 -2.58 -17.48
C ALA A 368 -12.64 -2.65 -18.92
N LEU A 369 -12.21 -3.66 -19.67
CA LEU A 369 -12.57 -3.94 -21.06
C LEU A 369 -13.80 -4.85 -21.21
N SER A 370 -14.42 -5.29 -20.11
CA SER A 370 -15.54 -6.25 -20.16
C SER A 370 -16.85 -5.68 -20.74
N CYS A 371 -17.00 -4.34 -20.77
CA CYS A 371 -18.22 -3.68 -21.20
C CYS A 371 -18.05 -3.00 -22.57
N ARG A 372 -18.63 -3.60 -23.62
CA ARG A 372 -18.52 -3.13 -25.01
C ARG A 372 -19.06 -1.71 -25.24
N GLU A 373 -20.07 -1.28 -24.48
CA GLU A 373 -20.68 0.05 -24.61
C GLU A 373 -19.64 1.18 -24.41
N TRP A 374 -18.63 0.92 -23.57
CA TRP A 374 -17.54 1.84 -23.27
C TRP A 374 -16.34 1.73 -24.23
N LEU A 375 -16.37 0.81 -25.19
CA LEU A 375 -15.28 0.56 -26.15
C LEU A 375 -15.56 1.12 -27.55
N THR A 376 -16.46 2.10 -27.65
CA THR A 376 -16.85 2.75 -28.91
C THR A 376 -15.85 3.81 -29.38
N SER A 377 -15.10 4.39 -28.45
CA SER A 377 -14.03 5.37 -28.71
C SER A 377 -13.09 5.44 -27.52
N ARG A 378 -11.91 6.02 -27.71
CA ARG A 378 -10.97 6.22 -26.59
C ARG A 378 -11.53 7.14 -25.50
N ASP A 379 -12.25 8.18 -25.88
CA ASP A 379 -12.90 9.10 -24.93
C ASP A 379 -13.97 8.38 -24.08
N ALA A 380 -14.79 7.54 -24.72
CA ALA A 380 -15.78 6.72 -24.01
C ALA A 380 -15.09 5.76 -23.04
N PHE A 381 -13.98 5.13 -23.45
CA PHE A 381 -13.23 4.24 -22.61
C PHE A 381 -12.62 4.97 -21.40
N ILE A 382 -11.95 6.10 -21.60
CA ILE A 382 -11.40 6.93 -20.52
C ILE A 382 -12.51 7.39 -19.56
N THR A 383 -13.62 7.91 -20.10
CA THR A 383 -14.78 8.32 -19.29
C THR A 383 -15.29 7.18 -18.42
N SER A 384 -15.33 5.98 -18.99
CA SER A 384 -15.80 4.80 -18.25
C SER A 384 -14.92 4.47 -17.05
N LEU A 385 -13.61 4.69 -17.13
CA LEU A 385 -12.67 4.41 -16.05
C LEU A 385 -12.97 5.22 -14.78
N TYR A 386 -13.47 6.44 -14.94
CA TYR A 386 -13.78 7.35 -13.84
C TYR A 386 -15.27 7.42 -13.50
N ASN A 387 -16.08 6.52 -14.06
CA ASN A 387 -17.50 6.39 -13.72
C ASN A 387 -17.68 5.51 -12.47
N GLN A 388 -17.16 5.97 -11.33
CA GLN A 388 -17.26 5.30 -10.02
C GLN A 388 -16.77 3.85 -10.02
N ARG A 389 -15.65 3.56 -10.70
CA ARG A 389 -15.16 2.18 -10.86
C ARG A 389 -14.42 1.67 -9.63
N ARG A 390 -14.72 0.40 -9.32
CA ARG A 390 -14.02 -0.43 -8.33
C ARG A 390 -13.86 -1.83 -8.92
N TYR A 391 -12.67 -2.39 -8.77
CA TYR A 391 -12.32 -3.72 -9.21
C TYR A 391 -12.07 -4.61 -8.00
N VAL A 392 -12.59 -5.82 -8.07
CA VAL A 392 -12.38 -6.85 -7.06
C VAL A 392 -11.70 -8.02 -7.75
N ILE A 393 -10.48 -8.32 -7.32
CA ILE A 393 -9.64 -9.41 -7.81
C ILE A 393 -9.54 -10.41 -6.67
N ASP A 394 -10.48 -11.35 -6.64
CA ASP A 394 -10.68 -12.25 -5.50
C ASP A 394 -10.86 -11.45 -4.19
N ASP A 395 -9.83 -11.35 -3.36
CA ASP A 395 -9.79 -10.62 -2.10
C ASP A 395 -8.94 -9.33 -2.13
N ILE A 396 -8.40 -8.95 -3.29
CA ILE A 396 -7.73 -7.66 -3.52
C ILE A 396 -8.72 -6.67 -4.13
N VAL A 397 -8.83 -5.48 -3.55
CA VAL A 397 -9.69 -4.39 -4.05
C VAL A 397 -8.83 -3.25 -4.58
N VAL A 398 -9.10 -2.84 -5.82
CA VAL A 398 -8.45 -1.69 -6.47
C VAL A 398 -9.53 -0.75 -6.98
N GLY A 399 -9.48 0.52 -6.61
CA GLY A 399 -10.27 1.56 -7.26
C GLY A 399 -10.89 2.55 -6.31
N ASP A 400 -12.19 2.76 -6.48
CA ASP A 400 -12.87 4.01 -6.10
C ASP A 400 -12.44 5.17 -6.98
N PHE A 401 -12.29 4.86 -8.28
CA PHE A 401 -11.98 5.81 -9.33
C PHE A 401 -13.21 6.67 -9.63
N GLY A 402 -13.00 7.97 -9.82
CA GLY A 402 -14.09 8.91 -9.93
C GLY A 402 -13.73 10.17 -10.71
N GLY A 403 -14.62 10.63 -11.57
CA GLY A 403 -14.46 11.83 -12.36
C GLY A 403 -14.89 13.09 -11.62
N GLU A 404 -15.24 14.13 -12.37
CA GLU A 404 -15.88 15.31 -11.80
C GLU A 404 -17.23 14.96 -11.18
N CYS A 405 -17.40 15.29 -9.90
CA CYS A 405 -18.68 15.15 -9.21
C CYS A 405 -19.56 16.38 -9.41
N ARG A 406 -20.87 16.16 -9.57
CA ARG A 406 -21.88 17.23 -9.63
C ARG A 406 -22.68 17.30 -8.34
N GLY A 407 -23.01 18.51 -7.91
CA GLY A 407 -23.81 18.76 -6.71
C GLY A 407 -23.22 18.09 -5.47
N MET A 408 -24.08 17.47 -4.65
CA MET A 408 -23.69 16.80 -3.40
C MET A 408 -23.16 15.37 -3.58
N ALA A 409 -22.85 14.92 -4.79
CA ALA A 409 -22.44 13.53 -5.04
C ALA A 409 -21.21 13.12 -4.19
N GLY A 410 -20.18 13.99 -4.14
CA GLY A 410 -18.99 13.74 -3.33
C GLY A 410 -19.26 13.69 -1.83
N GLU A 411 -20.13 14.58 -1.34
CA GLU A 411 -20.55 14.57 0.07
C GLU A 411 -21.36 13.33 0.45
N ARG A 412 -21.98 12.69 -0.55
CA ARG A 412 -22.77 11.45 -0.40
C ARG A 412 -21.98 10.19 -0.74
N GLY A 413 -20.65 10.29 -0.84
CA GLY A 413 -19.75 9.14 -0.96
C GLY A 413 -19.30 8.78 -2.37
N ALA A 414 -19.63 9.58 -3.38
CA ALA A 414 -19.01 9.41 -4.70
C ALA A 414 -17.52 9.78 -4.65
N SER A 415 -16.69 9.01 -5.31
CA SER A 415 -15.29 9.37 -5.54
C SER A 415 -15.23 10.51 -6.56
N CYS A 416 -14.52 11.58 -6.22
CA CYS A 416 -14.42 12.77 -7.05
C CYS A 416 -12.98 13.07 -7.38
N LEU A 417 -12.70 13.28 -8.66
CA LEU A 417 -11.36 13.55 -9.18
C LEU A 417 -10.35 12.52 -8.68
N CYS A 418 -10.72 11.23 -8.66
CA CYS A 418 -9.87 10.17 -8.15
C CYS A 418 -9.32 9.30 -9.26
N ASN A 419 -8.01 9.39 -9.46
CA ASN A 419 -7.25 8.53 -10.37
C ASN A 419 -6.29 7.58 -9.66
N GLN A 420 -6.46 7.38 -8.35
CA GLN A 420 -5.63 6.50 -7.53
C GLN A 420 -6.49 5.41 -6.90
N GLY A 421 -6.31 4.18 -7.37
CA GLY A 421 -7.10 3.02 -6.92
C GLY A 421 -6.41 2.15 -5.87
N GLY A 422 -5.12 2.36 -5.62
CA GLY A 422 -4.40 1.59 -4.60
C GLY A 422 -4.68 2.17 -3.21
N ASN A 423 -5.63 1.57 -2.52
CA ASN A 423 -6.04 2.05 -1.19
C ASN A 423 -5.40 1.25 -0.05
N VAL A 424 -4.57 0.25 -0.34
CA VAL A 424 -3.94 -0.61 0.68
C VAL A 424 -2.42 -0.56 0.56
N VAL A 425 -1.75 -0.35 1.69
CA VAL A 425 -0.30 -0.50 1.84
C VAL A 425 -0.02 -1.78 2.62
N TYR A 426 0.84 -2.61 2.07
CA TYR A 426 1.23 -3.91 2.64
C TYR A 426 2.65 -3.80 3.18
N MET A 427 2.80 -3.82 4.49
CA MET A 427 4.14 -3.74 5.10
C MET A 427 4.76 -5.13 5.26
N LYS A 428 6.09 -5.14 5.20
CA LYS A 428 6.93 -6.32 5.31
C LYS A 428 8.22 -6.00 6.04
N LYS A 429 8.89 -7.01 6.59
CA LYS A 429 10.18 -6.86 7.26
C LYS A 429 11.22 -7.79 6.67
N ILE A 430 12.50 -7.42 6.82
CA ILE A 430 13.60 -8.35 6.57
C ILE A 430 13.71 -9.30 7.77
N GLY A 431 13.55 -10.60 7.51
CA GLY A 431 13.69 -11.66 8.51
C GLY A 431 15.15 -12.05 8.78
N LYS A 432 15.35 -12.99 9.70
CA LYS A 432 16.68 -13.54 10.03
C LYS A 432 17.29 -14.35 8.89
N ASP A 433 16.45 -14.86 8.00
CA ASP A 433 16.80 -15.52 6.74
C ASP A 433 17.10 -14.53 5.60
N HIS A 434 17.09 -13.22 5.89
CA HIS A 434 17.25 -12.13 4.93
C HIS A 434 16.17 -12.09 3.83
N ARG A 435 15.05 -12.80 4.05
CA ARG A 435 13.87 -12.78 3.20
C ARG A 435 12.88 -11.73 3.67
N LEU A 436 12.00 -11.29 2.79
CA LEU A 436 10.89 -10.40 3.14
C LEU A 436 9.74 -11.21 3.72
N HIS A 437 9.22 -10.78 4.87
CA HIS A 437 8.09 -11.43 5.54
C HIS A 437 6.94 -10.44 5.69
N PRO A 438 5.71 -10.79 5.30
CA PRO A 438 4.56 -9.91 5.43
C PRO A 438 4.25 -9.61 6.90
N MET A 439 3.70 -8.43 7.17
CA MET A 439 3.39 -7.96 8.52
C MET A 439 1.91 -7.59 8.65
N LYS A 440 1.15 -8.42 9.35
CA LYS A 440 -0.29 -8.21 9.55
C LYS A 440 -0.60 -6.88 10.23
N GLU A 441 0.18 -6.50 11.23
CA GLU A 441 -0.01 -5.25 12.01
C GLU A 441 0.40 -3.99 11.23
N GLY A 442 1.12 -4.17 10.12
CA GLY A 442 1.60 -3.09 9.26
C GLY A 442 0.71 -2.85 8.03
N VAL A 443 -0.37 -3.61 7.83
CA VAL A 443 -1.32 -3.29 6.75
C VAL A 443 -2.05 -1.98 7.09
N LEU A 444 -2.15 -1.09 6.10
CA LEU A 444 -2.91 0.16 6.17
C LEU A 444 -3.91 0.20 5.01
N ALA A 445 -5.19 0.39 5.30
CA ALA A 445 -6.23 0.60 4.30
C ALA A 445 -6.79 2.04 4.43
N LEU A 446 -6.69 2.79 3.34
CA LEU A 446 -7.29 4.12 3.19
C LEU A 446 -8.77 4.01 2.83
N THR A 447 -9.56 4.97 3.30
CA THR A 447 -10.99 5.00 3.00
C THR A 447 -11.24 5.39 1.54
N SER A 448 -12.19 4.69 0.93
CA SER A 448 -12.52 4.76 -0.50
C SER A 448 -13.03 6.12 -1.01
N SER A 449 -13.56 6.97 -0.13
CA SER A 449 -14.38 8.11 -0.56
C SER A 449 -13.63 9.43 -0.77
N ARG A 450 -12.33 9.54 -0.40
CA ARG A 450 -11.60 10.83 -0.51
C ARG A 450 -10.14 10.68 -0.92
N CYS A 451 -9.95 10.35 -2.19
CA CYS A 451 -8.68 10.15 -2.92
C CYS A 451 -7.45 10.98 -2.47
N TYR A 452 -7.64 12.27 -2.14
CA TYR A 452 -6.53 13.18 -1.75
C TYR A 452 -6.64 13.75 -0.32
N ARG A 453 -7.72 13.48 0.43
CA ARG A 453 -8.02 14.19 1.69
C ARG A 453 -7.90 13.33 2.95
N ASP A 454 -7.86 12.00 2.82
CA ASP A 454 -7.89 11.07 3.96
C ASP A 454 -6.56 10.90 4.70
N LEU A 455 -5.47 11.46 4.18
CA LEU A 455 -4.15 11.37 4.80
C LEU A 455 -4.04 12.15 6.12
N SER A 456 -5.04 12.97 6.45
CA SER A 456 -5.10 13.77 7.67
C SER A 456 -5.69 13.03 8.90
N GLN A 457 -6.16 11.79 8.72
CA GLN A 457 -6.91 11.03 9.73
C GLN A 457 -6.05 10.21 10.71
N LEU A 458 -4.73 10.41 10.74
CA LEU A 458 -3.88 9.80 11.76
C LEU A 458 -3.91 10.63 13.04
N TYR A 459 -4.55 10.08 14.08
CA TYR A 459 -4.67 10.71 15.40
C TYR A 459 -3.64 10.18 16.39
N ALA A 460 -3.46 10.90 17.51
CA ALA A 460 -2.61 10.45 18.60
C ALA A 460 -3.12 9.10 19.15
N PRO A 461 -2.24 8.07 19.23
CA PRO A 461 -2.62 6.76 19.73
C PRO A 461 -2.60 6.71 21.26
N LEU A 462 -3.53 5.95 21.82
CA LEU A 462 -3.49 5.40 23.17
C LEU A 462 -2.72 4.08 23.11
N SER A 463 -1.46 4.13 23.53
CA SER A 463 -0.58 2.97 23.56
C SER A 463 -0.62 2.29 24.93
N GLY A 464 -1.43 1.25 25.03
CA GLY A 464 -1.66 0.45 26.22
C GLY A 464 -0.65 -0.67 26.39
N ILE A 465 -0.28 -0.95 27.64
CA ILE A 465 0.45 -2.16 28.04
C ILE A 465 -0.45 -3.04 28.88
N MET A 466 -0.38 -4.35 28.65
CA MET A 466 -0.92 -5.36 29.54
C MET A 466 0.14 -6.41 29.88
N PHE A 467 0.13 -6.86 31.13
CA PHE A 467 1.13 -7.78 31.63
C PHE A 467 0.77 -9.23 31.38
N LYS A 468 1.73 -9.98 30.82
CA LYS A 468 1.72 -11.44 30.80
C LYS A 468 2.49 -11.93 32.02
N LEU A 469 1.78 -12.18 33.13
CA LEU A 469 2.37 -12.64 34.39
C LEU A 469 2.78 -14.11 34.29
N THR A 470 4.08 -14.38 34.23
CA THR A 470 4.59 -15.73 33.92
C THR A 470 4.59 -16.69 35.11
N ASP A 471 4.45 -16.17 36.33
CA ASP A 471 4.48 -16.91 37.59
C ASP A 471 3.10 -17.10 38.24
N ASP A 472 2.04 -16.52 37.67
CA ASP A 472 0.66 -16.68 38.12
C ASP A 472 -0.25 -17.17 36.98
N PRO A 473 -0.55 -18.48 36.91
CA PRO A 473 -1.39 -19.05 35.85
C PRO A 473 -2.86 -18.59 35.86
N LYS A 474 -3.37 -18.05 36.98
CA LYS A 474 -4.75 -17.52 37.06
C LYS A 474 -4.80 -16.11 36.52
N ALA A 475 -3.83 -15.28 36.92
CA ALA A 475 -3.67 -13.93 36.41
C ALA A 475 -3.41 -13.95 34.90
N LEU A 476 -2.56 -14.86 34.43
CA LEU A 476 -2.29 -15.04 33.01
C LEU A 476 -3.57 -15.33 32.21
N ARG A 477 -4.36 -16.33 32.63
CA ARG A 477 -5.62 -16.68 31.96
C ARG A 477 -6.62 -15.52 31.94
N THR A 478 -6.66 -14.75 33.03
CA THR A 478 -7.53 -13.57 33.13
C THR A 478 -7.08 -12.48 32.15
N ALA A 479 -5.78 -12.20 32.10
CA ALA A 479 -5.21 -11.24 31.16
C ALA A 479 -5.45 -11.67 29.70
N GLU A 480 -5.26 -12.96 29.37
CA GLU A 480 -5.53 -13.50 28.03
C GLU A 480 -6.99 -13.28 27.62
N ALA A 481 -7.95 -13.59 28.50
CA ALA A 481 -9.37 -13.35 28.21
C ALA A 481 -9.70 -11.88 27.95
N ILE A 482 -9.08 -10.95 28.69
CA ILE A 482 -9.24 -9.50 28.48
C ILE A 482 -8.62 -9.08 27.15
N TYR A 483 -7.42 -9.60 26.84
CA TYR A 483 -6.74 -9.30 25.59
C TYR A 483 -7.56 -9.73 24.39
N ASP A 484 -8.11 -10.94 24.43
CA ASP A 484 -8.93 -11.50 23.36
C ASP A 484 -10.18 -10.65 23.13
N GLY A 485 -10.79 -10.12 24.20
CA GLY A 485 -11.86 -9.13 24.10
C GLY A 485 -11.39 -7.81 23.48
N ALA A 486 -10.27 -7.27 23.94
CA ALA A 486 -9.69 -6.01 23.47
C ALA A 486 -9.19 -6.10 22.01
N PHE A 487 -8.82 -7.28 21.53
CA PHE A 487 -8.32 -7.53 20.18
C PHE A 487 -9.29 -7.10 19.07
N TYR A 488 -10.59 -7.04 19.36
CA TYR A 488 -11.60 -6.57 18.40
C TYR A 488 -11.60 -5.04 18.21
N VAL A 489 -11.06 -4.28 19.17
CA VAL A 489 -11.10 -2.80 19.18
C VAL A 489 -9.73 -2.15 19.02
N VAL A 490 -8.63 -2.92 19.02
CA VAL A 490 -7.30 -2.37 18.70
C VAL A 490 -7.20 -1.96 17.23
N GLY A 491 -6.35 -0.98 16.94
CA GLY A 491 -6.16 -0.41 15.62
C GLY A 491 -5.60 -1.42 14.62
N LYS A 492 -6.38 -1.69 13.56
CA LYS A 492 -6.07 -2.66 12.48
C LYS A 492 -5.67 -1.99 11.16
N GLY A 493 -5.35 -0.70 11.20
CA GLY A 493 -4.93 0.04 10.00
C GLY A 493 -6.09 0.60 9.19
N GLN A 494 -7.25 0.79 9.83
CA GLN A 494 -8.39 1.53 9.27
C GLN A 494 -8.43 2.91 9.93
N LEU A 495 -7.79 3.89 9.28
CA LEU A 495 -7.59 5.24 9.81
C LEU A 495 -8.88 5.87 10.35
N GLY A 496 -8.71 6.85 11.24
CA GLY A 496 -9.81 7.53 11.90
C GLY A 496 -9.90 7.16 13.38
N HIS A 497 -11.11 7.25 13.95
CA HIS A 497 -11.33 7.05 15.37
C HIS A 497 -11.13 5.60 15.83
N SER A 498 -11.32 4.62 14.94
CA SER A 498 -11.12 3.19 15.18
C SER A 498 -9.66 2.78 15.31
N ASP A 499 -8.72 3.61 14.87
CA ASP A 499 -7.29 3.28 14.83
C ASP A 499 -6.47 4.10 15.82
N ARG A 500 -7.03 4.25 17.02
CA ARG A 500 -6.45 5.05 18.12
C ARG A 500 -6.02 4.23 19.31
N PHE A 501 -6.57 3.03 19.51
CA PHE A 501 -6.21 2.19 20.64
C PHE A 501 -5.28 1.07 20.20
N PHE A 502 -4.17 0.91 20.90
CA PHE A 502 -3.20 -0.16 20.66
C PHE A 502 -2.87 -0.80 22.00
N LEU A 503 -2.82 -2.13 22.02
CA LEU A 503 -2.54 -2.88 23.24
C LEU A 503 -1.37 -3.82 23.00
N HIS A 504 -0.38 -3.80 23.88
CA HIS A 504 0.84 -4.60 23.75
C HIS A 504 1.08 -5.43 25.01
N TRP A 505 1.59 -6.64 24.80
CA TRP A 505 2.02 -7.51 25.87
C TRP A 505 3.39 -7.12 26.41
N LEU A 506 3.53 -7.19 27.74
CA LEU A 506 4.81 -7.13 28.43
C LEU A 506 4.91 -8.33 29.37
N SER A 507 5.88 -9.20 29.16
CA SER A 507 6.09 -10.37 30.02
C SER A 507 6.87 -9.99 31.26
N SER A 508 6.38 -10.40 32.43
CA SER A 508 7.02 -10.14 33.73
C SER A 508 6.63 -11.22 34.73
N LYS A 509 7.41 -11.35 35.80
CA LYS A 509 6.92 -11.95 37.05
C LYS A 509 6.09 -10.93 37.82
N SER A 510 5.21 -11.41 38.68
CA SER A 510 4.24 -10.59 39.42
C SER A 510 4.91 -9.58 40.37
N HIS A 511 6.09 -9.87 40.91
CA HIS A 511 6.84 -8.95 41.76
C HIS A 511 7.78 -8.00 41.00
N ASP A 512 7.97 -8.21 39.69
CA ASP A 512 8.92 -7.46 38.85
C ASP A 512 8.23 -6.49 37.88
N THR A 513 6.90 -6.40 37.93
CA THR A 513 6.07 -5.64 36.98
C THR A 513 6.44 -4.15 36.93
N SER A 514 6.68 -3.51 38.09
CA SER A 514 7.05 -2.10 38.16
C SER A 514 8.41 -1.83 37.50
N THR A 515 9.42 -2.64 37.83
CA THR A 515 10.76 -2.57 37.20
C THR A 515 10.67 -2.78 35.69
N THR A 516 9.89 -3.78 35.27
CA THR A 516 9.68 -4.09 33.85
C THR A 516 8.96 -2.94 33.14
N LEU A 517 7.97 -2.31 33.77
CA LEU A 517 7.27 -1.13 33.24
C LEU A 517 8.21 0.06 33.08
N TYR A 518 9.04 0.37 34.09
CA TYR A 518 10.01 1.47 33.98
C TYR A 518 10.98 1.24 32.83
N GLY A 519 11.54 0.04 32.71
CA GLY A 519 12.42 -0.31 31.60
C GLY A 519 11.74 -0.22 30.23
N GLU A 520 10.43 -0.44 30.18
CA GLU A 520 9.63 -0.27 28.97
C GLU A 520 9.39 1.21 28.64
N VAL A 521 8.98 2.03 29.62
CA VAL A 521 8.74 3.48 29.48
C VAL A 521 10.01 4.22 29.05
N GLU A 522 11.18 3.79 29.52
CA GLU A 522 12.48 4.36 29.10
C GLU A 522 12.77 4.12 27.62
N LYS A 523 12.35 2.97 27.09
CA LYS A 523 12.68 2.54 25.73
C LYS A 523 11.62 2.92 24.72
N ARG A 524 10.35 2.94 25.14
CA ARG A 524 9.18 3.06 24.28
C ARG A 524 8.11 3.93 24.92
N VAL A 525 7.32 4.57 24.08
CA VAL A 525 6.14 5.32 24.53
C VAL A 525 5.13 4.33 25.13
N VAL A 526 4.65 4.65 26.33
CA VAL A 526 3.54 3.98 26.99
C VAL A 526 2.59 5.05 27.49
N THR A 527 1.31 4.92 27.16
CA THR A 527 0.27 5.87 27.57
C THR A 527 -0.43 5.42 28.84
N ALA A 528 -0.78 4.14 28.92
CA ALA A 528 -1.52 3.58 30.04
C ALA A 528 -1.26 2.09 30.23
N VAL A 529 -1.57 1.59 31.42
CA VAL A 529 -1.55 0.16 31.77
C VAL A 529 -2.99 -0.32 31.95
N PHE A 530 -3.27 -1.51 31.43
CA PHE A 530 -4.59 -2.16 31.45
C PHE A 530 -4.51 -3.55 32.07
N GLY A 531 -5.68 -4.07 32.46
CA GLY A 531 -5.86 -5.47 32.83
C GLY A 531 -5.31 -5.82 34.21
N VAL A 532 -4.74 -7.02 34.34
CA VAL A 532 -4.31 -7.54 35.63
C VAL A 532 -3.04 -6.84 36.12
N VAL A 533 -3.09 -6.32 37.34
CA VAL A 533 -2.01 -5.58 37.99
C VAL A 533 -1.84 -6.03 39.44
N ASP A 534 -0.65 -5.86 39.99
CA ASP A 534 -0.40 -5.96 41.43
C ASP A 534 -0.37 -4.55 42.08
N ASP A 535 -0.42 -4.51 43.42
CA ASP A 535 -0.48 -3.26 44.18
C ASP A 535 0.78 -2.40 44.06
N SER A 536 1.94 -3.02 43.85
CA SER A 536 3.20 -2.31 43.66
C SER A 536 3.17 -1.57 42.32
N LEU A 537 2.61 -2.19 41.28
CA LEU A 537 2.46 -1.61 39.97
C LEU A 537 1.54 -0.39 40.00
N LEU A 538 0.39 -0.47 40.67
CA LEU A 538 -0.55 0.65 40.85
C LEU A 538 0.08 1.87 41.55
N SER A 539 1.21 1.68 42.22
CA SER A 539 1.94 2.73 42.93
C SER A 539 3.02 3.41 42.05
N THR A 540 3.16 2.97 40.79
CA THR A 540 4.10 3.53 39.80
C THR A 540 3.70 4.97 39.45
N LYS A 541 4.61 5.92 39.68
CA LYS A 541 4.37 7.35 39.43
C LYS A 541 4.40 7.65 37.93
N GLY A 542 3.62 8.65 37.51
CA GLY A 542 3.59 9.10 36.11
C GLY A 542 2.88 8.16 35.14
N MET A 543 2.28 7.07 35.64
CA MET A 543 1.54 6.10 34.83
C MET A 543 0.06 6.13 35.14
N ALA A 544 -0.76 6.16 34.09
CA ALA A 544 -2.20 5.98 34.17
C ALA A 544 -2.57 4.49 34.11
N PHE A 545 -3.47 4.08 35.00
CA PHE A 545 -4.04 2.73 35.05
C PHE A 545 -5.51 2.83 34.68
N ILE A 546 -5.90 2.15 33.61
CA ILE A 546 -7.28 2.15 33.12
C ILE A 546 -7.88 0.78 33.38
N ASP A 547 -8.93 0.78 34.18
CA ASP A 547 -9.69 -0.39 34.60
C ASP A 547 -8.81 -1.54 35.14
N PRO A 548 -7.93 -1.27 36.13
CA PRO A 548 -7.05 -2.30 36.64
C PRO A 548 -7.81 -3.39 37.41
N ILE A 549 -7.36 -4.64 37.26
CA ILE A 549 -7.84 -5.79 38.02
C ILE A 549 -6.73 -6.23 38.97
N THR A 550 -6.96 -6.12 40.27
CA THR A 550 -5.97 -6.49 41.27
C THR A 550 -5.97 -7.99 41.53
N LEU A 551 -4.79 -8.56 41.77
CA LEU A 551 -4.64 -10.00 42.07
C LEU A 551 -5.40 -10.42 43.35
N THR A 552 -5.50 -9.49 44.29
CA THR A 552 -6.26 -9.64 45.55
C THR A 552 -7.54 -8.82 45.48
N PRO A 553 -8.71 -9.39 45.84
CA PRO A 553 -9.92 -8.63 46.03
C PRO A 553 -9.71 -7.62 47.15
N GLN A 554 -9.87 -6.34 46.85
CA GLN A 554 -9.74 -5.28 47.83
C GLN A 554 -10.70 -4.14 47.50
N LEU A 555 -11.04 -3.37 48.53
CA LEU A 555 -11.77 -2.13 48.35
C LEU A 555 -10.93 -1.18 47.49
N SER A 556 -11.59 -0.53 46.54
CA SER A 556 -11.05 0.57 45.76
C SER A 556 -10.43 1.62 46.68
N ASN A 557 -9.15 1.85 46.49
CA ASN A 557 -8.44 2.95 47.13
C ASN A 557 -8.38 4.11 46.12
N PRO A 558 -8.99 5.28 46.41
CA PRO A 558 -8.99 6.40 45.48
C PRO A 558 -7.57 6.85 45.13
N ARG A 559 -7.13 6.58 43.91
CA ARG A 559 -5.81 6.99 43.38
C ARG A 559 -6.00 7.92 42.19
N ARG A 560 -5.29 9.05 42.16
CA ARG A 560 -5.40 10.05 41.07
C ARG A 560 -5.03 9.51 39.69
N ASN A 561 -4.22 8.46 39.64
CA ASN A 561 -3.72 7.85 38.42
C ASN A 561 -4.47 6.57 38.02
N VAL A 562 -5.55 6.23 38.72
CA VAL A 562 -6.40 5.07 38.43
C VAL A 562 -7.76 5.55 37.94
N ILE A 563 -8.20 5.02 36.81
CA ILE A 563 -9.50 5.32 36.19
C ILE A 563 -10.28 4.01 36.12
N HIS A 564 -11.37 3.91 36.87
CA HIS A 564 -12.29 2.77 36.80
C HIS A 564 -13.39 3.05 35.78
N LEU A 565 -13.53 2.17 34.79
CA LEU A 565 -14.61 2.23 33.79
C LEU A 565 -15.65 1.15 34.05
N SER A 566 -15.21 0.01 34.59
CA SER A 566 -16.06 -1.06 35.09
C SER A 566 -16.46 -0.81 36.55
N PRO A 567 -17.58 -1.39 37.02
CA PRO A 567 -17.99 -1.29 38.41
C PRO A 567 -16.93 -1.84 39.36
N THR A 568 -16.62 -1.09 40.43
CA THR A 568 -15.69 -1.56 41.48
C THR A 568 -16.32 -2.70 42.30
N LEU A 569 -15.50 -3.41 43.08
CA LEU A 569 -15.98 -4.49 43.95
C LEU A 569 -17.06 -3.99 44.92
N GLU A 570 -16.94 -2.79 45.47
CA GLU A 570 -17.93 -2.17 46.34
C GLU A 570 -19.24 -1.89 45.63
N GLN A 571 -19.17 -1.39 44.39
CA GLN A 571 -20.36 -1.13 43.59
C GLN A 571 -21.07 -2.44 43.24
N GLN A 572 -20.33 -3.52 42.97
CA GLN A 572 -20.90 -4.84 42.73
C GLN A 572 -21.54 -5.42 44.00
N LEU A 573 -20.85 -5.32 45.15
CA LEU A 573 -21.37 -5.79 46.43
C LEU A 573 -22.59 -5.00 46.90
N PHE A 574 -22.63 -3.69 46.66
CA PHE A 574 -23.77 -2.83 46.99
C PHE A 574 -25.08 -3.26 46.31
N VAL A 575 -25.01 -3.91 45.15
CA VAL A 575 -26.20 -4.39 44.42
C VAL A 575 -26.66 -5.78 44.91
N ILE A 576 -25.80 -6.51 45.62
CA ILE A 576 -26.10 -7.85 46.16
C ILE A 576 -26.73 -7.78 47.56
N VAL A 577 -26.49 -6.68 48.29
CA VAL A 577 -27.06 -6.36 49.61
C VAL A 577 -28.34 -5.56 49.45
#